data_AF-A0A926AT05-F1
#
_entry.id   AF-A0A926AT05-F1
#
_cell.length_a   1.000
_cell.length_b   1.000
_cell.length_c   1.000
_cell.angle_alpha   90.00
_cell.angle_beta   90.00
_cell.angle_gamma   90.00
#
_symmetry.space_group_name_H-M   'P 1'
#
loop_
_entity.id
_entity.type
_entity.pdbx_description
1 polymer ?
#
loop_
_entity_poly.entity_id
_entity_poly.type
_entity_poly.pdbx_seq_one_letter_code
_entity_poly.pdbx_strand_id
1 'polypeptide(L)'
;MKEPPISQADREFWSFRSLVRPAVPALQMGGVANPIDVYLEQRLRESGLVALEGADKVTLLRRVTFDLIGLPPTPEEIAAVLDDAAPEAYERVVDRLLASPGYGERWGEHWLDLARFAETDGFEFDAVRPNAWRYRDWVIEALNSDLPFDRFVQQQIAGDELWPDDPQAAVATGFLLCGPDMPDINDQDERRHTILNELAGTVGSVFLGLSVGCAQCHDHKIDPISQPDFYRLRAFFDRGDLFKDHPIATPDERTAHEVARKATAPLEKELKQLDDAARKRLREQNPDLQPTAADLKGALTEDERTRRDELATELSRLPKVPELPHGRVFRNGAERTSVVAIRGDFKRPGPEVQPAFLRIVDSRRLGSQSDLDSDRGRNRREKEEKVGLEAQPTTGRPTRSDLARWLTRPDHPLVPRVMANRLWQFHFGEGLCRSPSDFGFGGSEPTHPELLDWLASELANDGGSLKRLHRLIVTSAAYQRAARPGSDAAARTR
;
A
#
# COMPACT_ATOMS: atom_id res chain seq x y z
N MET A 1 6.76 29.42 -9.18
CA MET A 1 6.77 28.61 -10.43
C MET A 1 5.37 28.68 -11.01
N LYS A 2 5.20 28.97 -12.30
CA LYS A 2 3.86 29.04 -12.92
C LYS A 2 3.46 27.64 -13.35
N GLU A 3 2.42 27.09 -12.73
CA GLU A 3 1.94 25.75 -13.06
C GLU A 3 1.00 25.79 -14.28
N PRO A 4 1.02 24.75 -15.14
CA PRO A 4 0.02 24.59 -16.18
C PRO A 4 -1.40 24.53 -15.58
N PRO A 5 -2.38 25.21 -16.19
CA PRO A 5 -3.78 25.04 -15.82
C PRO A 5 -4.24 23.62 -16.18
N ILE A 6 -5.17 23.08 -15.41
CA ILE A 6 -5.87 21.83 -15.72
C ILE A 6 -7.19 22.20 -16.36
N SER A 7 -7.39 21.81 -17.61
CA SER A 7 -8.60 22.10 -18.37
C SER A 7 -9.76 21.18 -17.95
N GLN A 8 -10.98 21.53 -18.36
CA GLN A 8 -12.12 20.64 -18.21
C GLN A 8 -11.96 19.36 -19.03
N ALA A 9 -11.42 19.46 -20.26
CA ALA A 9 -11.15 18.33 -21.13
C ALA A 9 -10.18 17.32 -20.46
N ASP A 10 -9.17 17.81 -19.74
CA ASP A 10 -8.25 16.94 -18.99
C ASP A 10 -9.00 16.11 -17.94
N ARG A 11 -9.99 16.70 -17.27
CA ARG A 11 -10.80 16.03 -16.23
C ARG A 11 -11.86 15.09 -16.82
N GLU A 12 -12.25 15.31 -18.06
CA GLU A 12 -13.19 14.46 -18.80
C GLU A 12 -12.52 13.21 -19.37
N PHE A 13 -11.18 13.14 -19.35
CA PHE A 13 -10.45 11.93 -19.72
C PHE A 13 -10.93 10.73 -18.90
N TRP A 14 -11.08 9.59 -19.58
CA TRP A 14 -11.92 8.49 -19.11
C TRP A 14 -11.61 8.03 -17.68
N SER A 15 -10.32 7.99 -17.31
CA SER A 15 -9.80 7.48 -16.03
C SER A 15 -9.83 8.51 -14.90
N PHE A 16 -9.90 9.80 -15.20
CA PHE A 16 -9.96 10.89 -14.21
C PHE A 16 -11.40 11.25 -13.81
N ARG A 17 -12.39 10.75 -14.55
CA ARG A 17 -13.80 10.84 -14.16
C ARG A 17 -14.05 10.02 -12.91
N SER A 18 -14.82 10.58 -11.98
CA SER A 18 -15.23 9.88 -10.76
C SER A 18 -15.85 8.51 -11.07
N LEU A 19 -15.58 7.54 -10.21
CA LEU A 19 -16.11 6.19 -10.39
C LEU A 19 -17.63 6.19 -10.17
N VAL A 20 -18.36 5.71 -11.17
CA VAL A 20 -19.82 5.51 -11.12
C VAL A 20 -20.10 4.07 -11.46
N ARG A 21 -20.90 3.38 -10.64
CA ARG A 21 -21.33 2.00 -10.91
C ARG A 21 -22.24 1.97 -12.14
N PRO A 22 -21.83 1.35 -13.26
CA PRO A 22 -22.69 1.25 -14.43
C PRO A 22 -23.84 0.29 -14.16
N ALA A 23 -24.97 0.49 -14.84
CA ALA A 23 -26.05 -0.49 -14.82
C ALA A 23 -25.62 -1.75 -15.58
N VAL A 24 -25.98 -2.92 -15.06
CA VAL A 24 -25.78 -4.18 -15.79
C VAL A 24 -26.74 -4.19 -16.99
N PRO A 25 -26.26 -4.47 -18.22
CA PRO A 25 -27.10 -4.44 -19.41
C PRO A 25 -28.31 -5.38 -19.29
N ALA A 26 -29.48 -4.93 -19.75
CA ALA A 26 -30.70 -5.72 -19.76
C ALA A 26 -30.71 -6.71 -20.94
N LEU A 27 -29.87 -7.75 -20.87
CA LEU A 27 -29.83 -8.83 -21.85
C LEU A 27 -30.62 -10.04 -21.36
N GLN A 28 -31.44 -10.61 -22.24
CA GLN A 28 -32.02 -11.93 -22.00
C GLN A 28 -30.91 -12.99 -22.07
N MET A 29 -30.47 -13.42 -20.90
CA MET A 29 -29.56 -14.54 -20.69
C MET A 29 -30.38 -15.70 -20.10
N GLY A 30 -30.19 -16.92 -20.62
CA GLY A 30 -30.84 -18.09 -20.04
C GLY A 30 -30.21 -18.41 -18.68
N GLY A 31 -30.91 -18.15 -17.58
CA GLY A 31 -30.46 -18.45 -16.21
C GLY A 31 -30.00 -17.23 -15.39
N VAL A 32 -29.47 -17.46 -14.18
CA VAL A 32 -28.87 -16.41 -13.33
C VAL A 32 -27.50 -16.06 -13.91
N ALA A 33 -27.42 -14.96 -14.65
CA ALA A 33 -26.20 -14.56 -15.34
C ALA A 33 -25.21 -13.87 -14.38
N ASN A 34 -23.95 -14.29 -14.42
CA ASN A 34 -22.85 -13.53 -13.84
C ASN A 34 -22.76 -12.18 -14.59
N PRO A 35 -22.78 -11.02 -13.90
CA PRO A 35 -22.78 -9.71 -14.57
C PRO A 35 -21.60 -9.49 -15.52
N ILE A 36 -20.43 -10.10 -15.25
CA ILE A 36 -19.26 -10.06 -16.14
C ILE A 36 -19.63 -10.59 -17.52
N ASP A 37 -20.31 -11.73 -17.56
CA ASP A 37 -20.70 -12.37 -18.82
C ASP A 37 -21.73 -11.55 -19.58
N VAL A 38 -22.59 -10.79 -18.89
CA VAL A 38 -23.56 -9.90 -19.52
C VAL A 38 -22.85 -8.78 -20.29
N TYR A 39 -21.86 -8.13 -19.69
CA TYR A 39 -21.07 -7.08 -20.37
C TYR A 39 -20.31 -7.63 -21.58
N LEU A 40 -19.71 -8.82 -21.44
CA LEU A 40 -18.94 -9.43 -22.53
C LEU A 40 -19.85 -9.94 -23.66
N GLU A 41 -20.99 -10.53 -23.33
CA GLU A 41 -21.99 -11.00 -24.30
C GLU A 41 -22.54 -9.83 -25.13
N GLN A 42 -22.78 -8.68 -24.51
CA GLN A 42 -23.15 -7.46 -25.23
C GLN A 42 -22.13 -7.13 -26.32
N ARG A 43 -20.84 -7.06 -25.95
CA ARG A 43 -19.76 -6.72 -26.89
C ARG A 43 -19.54 -7.77 -27.98
N LEU A 44 -19.70 -9.05 -27.65
CA LEU A 44 -19.64 -10.13 -28.63
C LEU A 44 -20.75 -9.97 -29.68
N ARG A 45 -21.99 -9.72 -29.25
CA ARG A 45 -23.14 -9.49 -30.16
C ARG A 45 -22.94 -8.25 -31.04
N GLU A 46 -22.50 -7.15 -30.46
CA GLU A 46 -22.18 -5.92 -31.21
C GLU A 46 -21.09 -6.14 -32.26
N SER A 47 -20.15 -7.04 -31.98
CA SER A 47 -19.03 -7.36 -32.87
C SER A 47 -19.32 -8.52 -33.84
N GLY A 48 -20.50 -9.14 -33.78
CA GLY A 48 -20.85 -10.32 -34.57
C GLY A 48 -19.99 -11.55 -34.26
N LEU A 49 -19.43 -11.63 -33.05
CA LEU A 49 -18.58 -12.73 -32.60
C LEU A 49 -19.39 -13.72 -31.76
N VAL A 50 -18.97 -14.98 -31.78
CA VAL A 50 -19.57 -16.06 -30.99
C VAL A 50 -18.58 -16.49 -29.92
N ALA A 51 -19.07 -16.64 -28.69
CA ALA A 51 -18.29 -17.16 -27.58
C ALA A 51 -17.76 -18.57 -27.86
N LEU A 52 -16.57 -18.87 -27.36
CA LEU A 52 -16.05 -20.25 -27.35
C LEU A 52 -16.86 -21.12 -26.37
N GLU A 53 -16.78 -22.44 -26.57
CA GLU A 53 -17.33 -23.43 -25.65
C GLU A 53 -16.53 -23.46 -24.33
N GLY A 54 -17.12 -24.05 -23.29
CA GLY A 54 -16.46 -24.26 -21.99
C GLY A 54 -15.24 -25.19 -22.10
N ALA A 55 -14.26 -24.98 -21.23
CA ALA A 55 -13.15 -25.90 -21.06
C ALA A 55 -13.62 -27.22 -20.43
N ASP A 56 -12.90 -28.32 -20.66
CA ASP A 56 -13.16 -29.56 -19.93
C ASP A 56 -12.87 -29.40 -18.43
N LYS A 57 -13.51 -30.24 -17.61
CA LYS A 57 -13.42 -30.17 -16.14
C LYS A 57 -11.98 -30.19 -15.62
N VAL A 58 -11.09 -30.98 -16.21
CA VAL A 58 -9.71 -31.15 -15.75
C VAL A 58 -8.89 -29.90 -16.09
N THR A 59 -9.04 -29.38 -17.31
CA THR A 59 -8.42 -28.12 -17.72
C THR A 59 -8.86 -26.97 -16.82
N LEU A 60 -10.17 -26.86 -16.54
CA LEU A 60 -10.71 -25.80 -15.69
C LEU A 60 -10.23 -25.91 -14.24
N LEU A 61 -10.23 -27.13 -13.69
CA LEU A 61 -9.72 -27.38 -12.34
C LEU A 61 -8.24 -27.00 -12.23
N ARG A 62 -7.40 -27.44 -13.17
CA ARG A 62 -5.98 -27.08 -13.19
C ARG A 62 -5.77 -25.57 -13.24
N ARG A 63 -6.52 -24.88 -14.11
CA ARG A 63 -6.45 -23.42 -14.26
C ARG A 63 -6.76 -22.71 -12.95
N VAL A 64 -7.90 -23.02 -12.34
CA VAL A 64 -8.34 -22.32 -11.13
C VAL A 64 -7.45 -22.61 -9.92
N THR A 65 -6.89 -23.82 -9.79
CA THR A 65 -5.95 -24.12 -8.70
C THR A 65 -4.63 -23.36 -8.86
N PHE A 66 -4.08 -23.28 -10.09
CA PHE A 66 -2.88 -22.46 -10.33
C PHE A 66 -3.14 -20.97 -10.12
N ASP A 67 -4.27 -20.46 -10.59
CA ASP A 67 -4.58 -19.03 -10.50
C ASP A 67 -4.85 -18.60 -9.06
N LEU A 68 -5.58 -19.41 -8.28
CA LEU A 68 -5.96 -19.05 -6.91
C LEU A 68 -4.91 -19.38 -5.85
N ILE A 69 -4.17 -20.49 -5.98
CA ILE A 69 -3.22 -20.95 -4.95
C ILE A 69 -1.83 -21.31 -5.47
N GLY A 70 -1.55 -21.16 -6.77
CA GLY A 70 -0.21 -21.38 -7.35
C GLY A 70 0.23 -22.83 -7.48
N LEU A 71 -0.61 -23.80 -7.12
CA LEU A 71 -0.29 -25.23 -7.10
C LEU A 71 -1.20 -26.04 -8.04
N PRO A 72 -0.76 -27.19 -8.57
CA PRO A 72 -1.65 -28.08 -9.30
C PRO A 72 -2.62 -28.80 -8.35
N PRO A 73 -3.82 -29.22 -8.84
CA PRO A 73 -4.71 -30.09 -8.07
C PRO A 73 -4.08 -31.48 -7.88
N THR A 74 -4.39 -32.15 -6.76
CA THR A 74 -3.96 -33.54 -6.52
C THR A 74 -4.77 -34.53 -7.36
N PRO A 75 -4.26 -35.76 -7.59
CA PRO A 75 -5.02 -36.81 -8.28
C PRO A 75 -6.39 -37.10 -7.64
N GLU A 76 -6.46 -37.05 -6.30
CA GLU A 76 -7.69 -37.29 -5.54
C GLU A 76 -8.70 -36.15 -5.75
N GLU A 77 -8.25 -34.90 -5.80
CA GLU A 77 -9.10 -33.75 -6.10
C GLU A 77 -9.65 -33.79 -7.53
N ILE A 78 -8.83 -34.23 -8.50
CA ILE A 78 -9.26 -34.44 -9.88
C ILE A 78 -10.35 -35.51 -9.93
N ALA A 79 -10.15 -36.65 -9.28
CA ALA A 79 -11.14 -37.73 -9.23
C ALA A 79 -12.46 -37.25 -8.62
N ALA A 80 -12.40 -36.53 -7.49
CA ALA A 80 -13.59 -36.00 -6.82
C ALA A 80 -14.41 -35.06 -7.71
N VAL A 81 -13.78 -34.17 -8.47
CA VAL A 81 -14.48 -33.23 -9.36
C VAL A 81 -15.05 -33.91 -10.62
N LEU A 82 -14.38 -34.96 -11.10
CA LEU A 82 -14.89 -35.76 -12.21
C LEU A 82 -16.16 -36.51 -11.83
N ASP A 83 -16.19 -37.07 -10.62
CA ASP A 83 -17.33 -37.84 -10.08
C ASP A 83 -18.49 -36.96 -9.59
N ASP A 84 -18.23 -35.69 -9.27
CA ASP A 84 -19.26 -34.75 -8.82
C ASP A 84 -20.07 -34.19 -10.00
N ALA A 85 -21.35 -34.61 -10.07
CA ALA A 85 -22.31 -34.17 -11.09
C ALA A 85 -23.20 -32.99 -10.63
N ALA A 86 -22.99 -32.47 -9.42
CA ALA A 86 -23.79 -31.35 -8.93
C ALA A 86 -23.51 -30.08 -9.77
N PRO A 87 -24.53 -29.26 -10.08
CA PRO A 87 -24.34 -28.01 -10.82
C PRO A 87 -23.35 -27.06 -10.14
N GLU A 88 -23.28 -27.06 -8.81
CA GLU A 88 -22.43 -26.17 -8.01
C GLU A 88 -21.07 -26.79 -7.62
N ALA A 89 -20.67 -27.90 -8.25
CA ALA A 89 -19.44 -28.61 -7.92
C ALA A 89 -18.20 -27.72 -8.11
N TYR A 90 -18.17 -26.91 -9.18
CA TYR A 90 -17.07 -26.02 -9.49
C TYR A 90 -16.95 -24.87 -8.47
N GLU A 91 -18.07 -24.26 -8.11
CA GLU A 91 -18.15 -23.18 -7.13
C GLU A 91 -17.66 -23.64 -5.76
N ARG A 92 -17.98 -24.87 -5.34
CA ARG A 92 -17.45 -25.43 -4.09
C ARG A 92 -15.92 -25.58 -4.12
N VAL A 93 -15.34 -25.92 -5.27
CA VAL A 93 -13.88 -25.94 -5.42
C VAL A 93 -13.31 -24.54 -5.28
N VAL A 94 -13.90 -23.55 -5.97
CA VAL A 94 -13.48 -22.14 -5.87
C VAL A 94 -13.53 -21.66 -4.42
N ASP A 95 -14.64 -21.90 -3.72
CA ASP A 95 -14.83 -21.49 -2.33
C ASP A 95 -13.79 -22.13 -1.40
N ARG A 96 -13.48 -23.41 -1.62
CA ARG A 96 -12.43 -24.12 -0.89
C ARG A 96 -11.04 -23.54 -1.15
N LEU A 97 -10.72 -23.21 -2.41
CA LEU A 97 -9.44 -22.63 -2.79
C LEU A 97 -9.26 -21.23 -2.22
N LEU A 98 -10.30 -20.39 -2.28
CA LEU A 98 -10.29 -19.05 -1.68
C LEU A 98 -10.18 -19.11 -0.15
N ALA A 99 -10.65 -20.17 0.51
CA ALA A 99 -10.48 -20.39 1.94
C ALA A 99 -9.09 -20.97 2.32
N SER A 100 -8.29 -21.41 1.36
CA SER A 100 -6.97 -22.01 1.60
C SER A 100 -5.93 -20.96 2.00
N PRO A 101 -5.01 -21.26 2.94
CA PRO A 101 -3.86 -20.38 3.22
C PRO A 101 -2.99 -20.07 2.00
N GLY A 102 -2.93 -20.99 1.03
CA GLY A 102 -2.18 -20.82 -0.22
C GLY A 102 -2.73 -19.67 -1.09
N TYR A 103 -3.95 -19.20 -0.85
CA TYR A 103 -4.48 -18.01 -1.52
C TYR A 103 -3.64 -16.77 -1.18
N GLY A 104 -3.40 -16.53 0.10
CA GLY A 104 -2.62 -15.38 0.56
C GLY A 104 -1.16 -15.44 0.10
N GLU A 105 -0.59 -16.64 0.01
CA GLU A 105 0.76 -16.84 -0.54
C GLU A 105 0.81 -16.47 -2.03
N ARG A 106 -0.13 -16.99 -2.83
CA ARG A 106 -0.19 -16.74 -4.28
C ARG A 106 -0.48 -15.28 -4.61
N TRP A 107 -1.49 -14.68 -3.98
CA TRP A 107 -1.84 -13.28 -4.25
C TRP A 107 -0.91 -12.30 -3.54
N GLY A 108 -0.24 -12.74 -2.48
CA GLY A 108 0.83 -12.01 -1.83
C GLY A 108 2.03 -11.79 -2.74
N GLU A 109 2.44 -12.80 -3.52
CA GLU A 109 3.50 -12.67 -4.54
C GLU A 109 3.24 -11.48 -5.48
N HIS A 110 2.07 -11.44 -6.12
CA HIS A 110 1.68 -10.35 -7.02
C HIS A 110 1.68 -8.99 -6.34
N TRP A 111 1.23 -8.91 -5.08
CA TRP A 111 1.24 -7.66 -4.33
C TRP A 111 2.65 -7.22 -3.93
N LEU A 112 3.51 -8.15 -3.53
CA LEU A 112 4.87 -7.88 -3.09
C LEU A 112 5.75 -7.39 -4.24
N ASP A 113 5.51 -7.87 -5.46
CA ASP A 113 6.14 -7.31 -6.67
C ASP A 113 5.76 -5.84 -6.88
N LEU A 114 4.49 -5.49 -6.70
CA LEU A 114 4.01 -4.11 -6.80
C LEU A 114 4.60 -3.23 -5.68
N ALA A 115 4.68 -3.77 -4.47
CA ALA A 115 5.32 -3.11 -3.32
C ALA A 115 6.84 -2.98 -3.49
N ARG A 116 7.44 -3.67 -4.48
CA ARG A 116 8.89 -3.75 -4.72
C ARG A 116 9.62 -4.35 -3.53
N PHE A 117 9.01 -5.36 -2.93
CA PHE A 117 9.51 -6.01 -1.74
C PHE A 117 10.82 -6.78 -2.01
N ALA A 118 11.78 -6.62 -1.11
CA ALA A 118 12.98 -7.43 -1.04
C ALA A 118 13.39 -7.61 0.43
N GLU A 119 13.98 -8.77 0.74
CA GLU A 119 14.58 -9.03 2.07
C GLU A 119 15.96 -8.37 2.22
N THR A 120 16.45 -7.70 1.18
CA THR A 120 17.69 -6.94 1.17
C THR A 120 17.45 -5.52 0.64
N ASP A 121 18.46 -4.65 0.71
CA ASP A 121 18.35 -3.26 0.26
C ASP A 121 18.24 -3.10 -1.26
N GLY A 122 18.55 -4.12 -2.05
CA GLY A 122 18.27 -4.19 -3.49
C GLY A 122 19.11 -3.23 -4.33
N PHE A 123 20.23 -2.74 -3.81
CA PHE A 123 21.16 -1.81 -4.47
C PHE A 123 22.61 -2.10 -4.06
N GLU A 124 23.60 -1.35 -4.57
CA GLU A 124 25.06 -1.65 -4.52
C GLU A 124 25.61 -2.38 -3.26
N PHE A 125 25.32 -1.89 -2.04
CA PHE A 125 25.77 -2.52 -0.79
C PHE A 125 24.95 -3.76 -0.37
N ASP A 126 23.69 -3.81 -0.79
CA ASP A 126 22.70 -4.89 -0.65
C ASP A 126 22.64 -5.55 0.74
N ALA A 127 22.46 -4.74 1.80
CA ALA A 127 22.36 -5.30 3.16
C ALA A 127 21.06 -6.07 3.38
N VAL A 128 21.13 -7.14 4.18
CA VAL A 128 19.94 -7.87 4.65
C VAL A 128 19.09 -6.95 5.54
N ARG A 129 17.78 -6.99 5.35
CA ARG A 129 16.76 -6.28 6.13
C ARG A 129 16.15 -7.21 7.19
N PRO A 130 16.60 -7.19 8.45
CA PRO A 130 16.28 -8.24 9.43
C PRO A 130 14.78 -8.38 9.74
N ASN A 131 14.02 -7.30 9.57
CA ASN A 131 12.59 -7.26 9.88
C ASN A 131 11.68 -7.11 8.64
N ALA A 132 12.22 -7.23 7.42
CA ALA A 132 11.40 -7.09 6.19
C ALA A 132 10.31 -8.16 6.07
N TRP A 133 10.60 -9.40 6.50
CA TRP A 133 9.68 -10.53 6.48
C TRP A 133 8.33 -10.25 7.15
N ARG A 134 8.29 -9.35 8.16
CA ARG A 134 7.05 -9.00 8.86
C ARG A 134 6.02 -8.38 7.94
N TYR A 135 6.45 -7.55 6.99
CA TYR A 135 5.55 -6.95 6.00
C TYR A 135 5.04 -8.00 4.99
N ARG A 136 5.91 -8.91 4.52
CA ARG A 136 5.49 -10.05 3.67
C ARG A 136 4.41 -10.87 4.36
N ASP A 137 4.66 -11.28 5.60
CA ASP A 137 3.73 -12.12 6.35
C ASP A 137 2.41 -11.37 6.64
N TRP A 138 2.48 -10.06 6.90
CA TRP A 138 1.28 -9.22 7.02
C TRP A 138 0.47 -9.18 5.72
N VAL A 139 1.10 -9.05 4.54
CA VAL A 139 0.40 -9.06 3.25
C VAL A 139 -0.33 -10.39 3.05
N ILE A 140 0.35 -11.51 3.31
CA ILE A 140 -0.22 -12.87 3.18
C ILE A 140 -1.44 -13.02 4.10
N GLU A 141 -1.32 -12.61 5.36
CA GLU A 141 -2.40 -12.70 6.34
C GLU A 141 -3.56 -11.75 6.02
N ALA A 142 -3.29 -10.52 5.57
CA ALA A 142 -4.31 -9.57 5.17
C ALA A 142 -5.15 -10.09 4.00
N LEU A 143 -4.51 -10.76 3.03
CA LEU A 143 -5.21 -11.39 1.91
C LEU A 143 -5.99 -12.63 2.36
N ASN A 144 -5.41 -13.47 3.23
CA ASN A 144 -6.08 -14.68 3.74
C ASN A 144 -7.30 -14.35 4.62
N SER A 145 -7.23 -13.30 5.42
CA SER A 145 -8.34 -12.80 6.22
C SER A 145 -9.38 -12.01 5.41
N ASP A 146 -9.13 -11.80 4.11
CA ASP A 146 -9.96 -10.98 3.21
C ASP A 146 -10.18 -9.57 3.78
N LEU A 147 -9.09 -8.96 4.26
CA LEU A 147 -9.10 -7.59 4.77
C LEU A 147 -9.71 -6.66 3.70
N PRO A 148 -10.74 -5.85 4.04
CA PRO A 148 -11.35 -4.94 3.10
C PRO A 148 -10.32 -4.07 2.38
N PHE A 149 -10.42 -3.96 1.05
CA PHE A 149 -9.41 -3.32 0.22
C PHE A 149 -9.12 -1.87 0.62
N ASP A 150 -10.12 -1.11 1.06
CA ASP A 150 -9.94 0.23 1.60
C ASP A 150 -9.06 0.22 2.87
N ARG A 151 -9.28 -0.71 3.79
CA ARG A 151 -8.45 -0.91 4.98
C ARG A 151 -7.05 -1.38 4.63
N PHE A 152 -6.92 -2.29 3.67
CA PHE A 152 -5.64 -2.77 3.16
C PHE A 152 -4.78 -1.63 2.61
N VAL A 153 -5.36 -0.72 1.82
CA VAL A 153 -4.68 0.48 1.32
C VAL A 153 -4.38 1.46 2.45
N GLN A 154 -5.35 1.73 3.34
CA GLN A 154 -5.18 2.69 4.44
C GLN A 154 -4.06 2.30 5.40
N GLN A 155 -3.99 1.02 5.79
CA GLN A 155 -2.95 0.52 6.69
C GLN A 155 -1.55 0.67 6.08
N GLN A 156 -1.40 0.44 4.77
CA GLN A 156 -0.10 0.58 4.09
C GLN A 156 0.37 2.04 3.97
N ILE A 157 -0.54 3.00 3.84
CA ILE A 157 -0.18 4.42 3.70
C ILE A 157 -0.01 5.10 5.08
N ALA A 158 -0.87 4.78 6.04
CA ALA A 158 -0.99 5.52 7.29
C ALA A 158 -1.44 4.66 8.47
N GLY A 159 -1.16 3.35 8.46
CA GLY A 159 -1.63 2.46 9.53
C GLY A 159 -1.13 2.85 10.92
N ASP A 160 0.10 3.37 11.00
CA ASP A 160 0.69 3.90 12.23
C ASP A 160 0.00 5.17 12.78
N GLU A 161 -0.67 5.95 11.92
CA GLU A 161 -1.41 7.16 12.31
C GLU A 161 -2.89 6.87 12.56
N LEU A 162 -3.51 6.01 11.75
CA LEU A 162 -4.94 5.68 11.81
C LEU A 162 -5.24 4.68 12.93
N TRP A 163 -4.30 3.79 13.25
CA TRP A 163 -4.41 2.79 14.32
C TRP A 163 -3.11 2.71 15.14
N PRO A 164 -2.78 3.74 15.94
CA PRO A 164 -1.51 3.83 16.65
C PRO A 164 -1.29 2.70 17.69
N ASP A 165 -2.37 2.08 18.16
CA ASP A 165 -2.35 0.99 19.13
C ASP A 165 -2.34 -0.40 18.51
N ASP A 166 -2.42 -0.52 17.19
CA ASP A 166 -2.35 -1.79 16.46
C ASP A 166 -0.96 -1.99 15.84
N PRO A 167 -0.14 -2.92 16.36
CA PRO A 167 1.14 -3.27 15.76
C PRO A 167 1.06 -3.72 14.31
N GLN A 168 0.00 -4.44 13.91
CA GLN A 168 -0.14 -4.94 12.54
C GLN A 168 -0.42 -3.80 11.57
N ALA A 169 -1.22 -2.81 11.97
CA ALA A 169 -1.39 -1.59 11.18
C ALA A 169 -0.06 -0.82 11.00
N ALA A 170 0.80 -0.81 12.02
CA ALA A 170 2.15 -0.25 11.87
C ALA A 170 3.00 -1.09 10.91
N VAL A 171 2.99 -2.42 11.01
CA VAL A 171 3.72 -3.34 10.11
C VAL A 171 3.33 -3.14 8.64
N ALA A 172 2.05 -2.90 8.36
CA ALA A 172 1.54 -2.63 7.02
C ALA A 172 2.24 -1.45 6.33
N THR A 173 2.68 -0.43 7.09
CA THR A 173 3.41 0.72 6.54
C THR A 173 4.79 0.37 5.99
N GLY A 174 5.25 -0.87 6.19
CA GLY A 174 6.42 -1.43 5.52
C GLY A 174 6.37 -1.32 4.00
N PHE A 175 5.16 -1.25 3.39
CA PHE A 175 4.96 -0.90 1.97
C PHE A 175 5.78 0.33 1.55
N LEU A 176 5.76 1.39 2.37
CA LEU A 176 6.46 2.65 2.08
C LEU A 176 7.99 2.50 2.15
N LEU A 177 8.52 1.41 2.70
CA LEU A 177 9.94 1.23 2.98
C LEU A 177 10.56 0.07 2.20
N CYS A 178 9.82 -0.52 1.25
CA CYS A 178 10.23 -1.67 0.45
C CYS A 178 11.20 -1.30 -0.69
N GLY A 179 11.14 -0.08 -1.23
CA GLY A 179 11.99 0.37 -2.33
C GLY A 179 13.50 0.27 -2.05
N PRO A 180 14.33 0.34 -3.10
CA PRO A 180 15.78 0.18 -2.97
C PRO A 180 16.40 1.26 -2.08
N ASP A 181 17.48 0.91 -1.37
CA ASP A 181 18.18 1.79 -0.44
C ASP A 181 19.70 1.62 -0.55
N MET A 182 20.46 2.66 -0.23
CA MET A 182 21.93 2.65 -0.18
C MET A 182 22.36 3.18 1.20
N PRO A 183 22.49 2.32 2.23
CA PRO A 183 22.77 2.75 3.59
C PRO A 183 24.17 3.35 3.79
N ASP A 184 25.11 3.00 2.92
CA ASP A 184 26.52 3.40 2.94
C ASP A 184 26.82 4.70 2.16
N ILE A 185 25.80 5.34 1.57
CA ILE A 185 25.98 6.63 0.90
C ILE A 185 26.44 7.72 1.87
N ASN A 186 27.43 8.52 1.45
CA ASN A 186 28.02 9.55 2.30
C ASN A 186 27.09 10.74 2.54
N ASP A 187 26.32 11.15 1.53
CA ASP A 187 25.38 12.27 1.60
C ASP A 187 23.99 11.77 2.03
N GLN A 188 23.67 11.94 3.32
CA GLN A 188 22.40 11.47 3.88
C GLN A 188 21.20 12.31 3.41
N ASP A 189 21.41 13.54 2.94
CA ASP A 189 20.35 14.34 2.33
C ASP A 189 20.05 13.84 0.92
N GLU A 190 21.06 13.38 0.17
CA GLU A 190 20.88 12.67 -1.10
C GLU A 190 20.09 11.37 -0.90
N ARG A 191 20.51 10.52 0.06
CA ARG A 191 19.79 9.27 0.40
C ARG A 191 18.32 9.54 0.66
N ARG A 192 18.04 10.54 1.49
CA ARG A 192 16.68 10.91 1.88
C ARG A 192 15.89 11.41 0.67
N HIS A 193 16.48 12.24 -0.17
CA HIS A 193 15.84 12.75 -1.37
C HIS A 193 15.43 11.61 -2.31
N THR A 194 16.35 10.69 -2.59
CA THR A 194 16.10 9.51 -3.43
C THR A 194 14.98 8.66 -2.85
N ILE A 195 15.04 8.28 -1.57
CA ILE A 195 13.98 7.47 -0.95
C ILE A 195 12.63 8.19 -1.03
N LEU A 196 12.54 9.46 -0.66
CA LEU A 196 11.26 10.18 -0.72
C LEU A 196 10.67 10.23 -2.13
N ASN A 197 11.50 10.34 -3.18
CA ASN A 197 11.04 10.25 -4.55
C ASN A 197 10.54 8.83 -4.89
N GLU A 198 11.25 7.79 -4.44
CA GLU A 198 10.83 6.39 -4.60
C GLU A 198 9.48 6.12 -3.93
N LEU A 199 9.23 6.66 -2.72
CA LEU A 199 7.94 6.54 -2.02
C LEU A 199 6.81 7.18 -2.83
N ALA A 200 6.98 8.43 -3.25
CA ALA A 200 5.97 9.15 -4.03
C ALA A 200 5.70 8.47 -5.39
N GLY A 201 6.76 8.02 -6.07
CA GLY A 201 6.67 7.29 -7.32
C GLY A 201 5.95 5.94 -7.17
N THR A 202 6.28 5.18 -6.11
CA THR A 202 5.67 3.88 -5.83
C THR A 202 4.18 4.05 -5.48
N VAL A 203 3.82 5.01 -4.64
CA VAL A 203 2.40 5.32 -4.35
C VAL A 203 1.64 5.74 -5.60
N GLY A 204 2.24 6.58 -6.46
CA GLY A 204 1.64 6.99 -7.73
C GLY A 204 1.42 5.84 -8.70
N SER A 205 2.41 4.96 -8.88
CA SER A 205 2.30 3.81 -9.79
C SER A 205 1.38 2.72 -9.24
N VAL A 206 1.53 2.35 -7.97
CA VAL A 206 0.79 1.24 -7.36
C VAL A 206 -0.67 1.61 -7.14
N PHE A 207 -0.98 2.74 -6.51
CA PHE A 207 -2.37 3.06 -6.18
C PHE A 207 -3.06 3.90 -7.26
N LEU A 208 -2.38 4.88 -7.83
CA LEU A 208 -3.00 5.77 -8.82
C LEU A 208 -2.87 5.23 -10.25
N GLY A 209 -1.98 4.27 -10.52
CA GLY A 209 -1.69 3.83 -11.87
C GLY A 209 -1.15 4.97 -12.73
N LEU A 210 -0.35 5.87 -12.15
CA LEU A 210 0.19 7.05 -12.84
C LEU A 210 1.71 7.08 -12.71
N SER A 211 2.39 7.49 -13.78
CA SER A 211 3.85 7.66 -13.84
C SER A 211 4.31 9.00 -13.25
N VAL A 212 3.82 9.33 -12.05
CA VAL A 212 4.08 10.61 -11.36
C VAL A 212 5.58 10.91 -11.18
N GLY A 213 6.42 9.87 -11.10
CA GLY A 213 7.87 9.98 -10.94
C GLY A 213 8.56 10.75 -12.08
N CYS A 214 8.00 10.75 -13.29
CA CYS A 214 8.53 11.58 -14.38
C CYS A 214 8.47 13.08 -14.03
N ALA A 215 7.55 13.49 -13.16
CA ALA A 215 7.40 14.88 -12.76
C ALA A 215 8.42 15.34 -11.70
N GLN A 216 9.36 14.49 -11.26
CA GLN A 216 10.36 14.87 -10.26
C GLN A 216 11.35 15.92 -10.79
N CYS A 217 11.66 15.91 -12.09
CA CYS A 217 12.62 16.83 -12.70
C CYS A 217 11.97 17.96 -13.53
N HIS A 218 10.78 17.75 -14.08
CA HIS A 218 10.09 18.72 -14.92
C HIS A 218 8.59 18.45 -14.88
N ASP A 219 7.74 19.30 -15.43
CA ASP A 219 6.32 18.97 -15.58
C ASP A 219 6.18 17.69 -16.41
N HIS A 220 5.26 16.80 -16.03
CA HIS A 220 5.09 15.51 -16.70
C HIS A 220 4.91 15.70 -18.22
N LYS A 221 5.50 14.80 -19.01
CA LYS A 221 5.62 15.00 -20.47
C LYS A 221 4.26 15.05 -21.18
N ILE A 222 3.28 14.31 -20.69
CA ILE A 222 1.97 14.11 -21.35
C ILE A 222 0.83 14.39 -20.38
N ASP A 223 0.80 13.70 -19.24
CA ASP A 223 -0.22 13.94 -18.20
C ASP A 223 -0.15 15.36 -17.60
N PRO A 224 -1.29 15.93 -17.18
CA PRO A 224 -1.38 17.26 -16.58
C PRO A 224 -0.94 17.25 -15.10
N ILE A 225 0.28 16.79 -14.86
CA ILE A 225 0.92 16.66 -13.55
C ILE A 225 2.13 17.60 -13.55
N SER A 226 2.06 18.67 -12.77
CA SER A 226 3.17 19.62 -12.67
C SER A 226 4.29 19.06 -11.78
N GLN A 227 5.50 19.60 -11.91
CA GLN A 227 6.58 19.30 -10.96
C GLN A 227 6.16 19.61 -9.51
N PRO A 228 5.53 20.76 -9.20
CA PRO A 228 4.97 20.98 -7.87
C PRO A 228 3.95 19.93 -7.41
N ASP A 229 3.12 19.35 -8.28
CA ASP A 229 2.19 18.28 -7.91
C ASP A 229 2.92 17.03 -7.40
N PHE A 230 4.04 16.64 -8.03
CA PHE A 230 4.90 15.57 -7.53
C PHE A 230 5.44 15.88 -6.13
N TYR A 231 6.00 17.07 -5.92
CA TYR A 231 6.55 17.44 -4.61
C TYR A 231 5.48 17.60 -3.53
N ARG A 232 4.23 17.98 -3.88
CA ARG A 232 3.10 17.99 -2.94
C ARG A 232 2.67 16.59 -2.52
N LEU A 233 2.70 15.61 -3.44
CA LEU A 233 2.47 14.21 -3.10
C LEU A 233 3.60 13.66 -2.22
N ARG A 234 4.86 13.93 -2.58
CA ARG A 234 6.04 13.57 -1.79
C ARG A 234 6.03 14.16 -0.38
N ALA A 235 5.54 15.39 -0.23
CA ALA A 235 5.50 16.10 1.04
C ALA A 235 4.71 15.39 2.14
N PHE A 236 3.79 14.46 1.81
CA PHE A 236 3.13 13.60 2.81
C PHE A 236 4.12 12.70 3.56
N PHE A 237 5.25 12.36 2.96
CA PHE A 237 6.26 11.45 3.51
C PHE A 237 7.49 12.16 4.07
N ASP A 238 7.62 13.47 3.84
CA ASP A 238 8.79 14.26 4.25
C ASP A 238 9.03 14.26 5.77
N ARG A 239 8.03 13.92 6.59
CA ARG A 239 8.18 13.78 8.04
C ARG A 239 8.70 12.41 8.48
N GLY A 240 8.85 11.42 7.61
CA GLY A 240 9.23 10.07 8.00
C GLY A 240 10.63 9.96 8.62
N ASP A 241 10.77 9.19 9.70
CA ASP A 241 12.06 8.68 10.20
C ASP A 241 12.44 7.39 9.45
N LEU A 242 12.93 7.57 8.22
CA LEU A 242 12.98 6.55 7.17
C LEU A 242 14.05 5.47 7.36
N PHE A 243 15.06 5.72 8.20
CA PHE A 243 16.30 4.93 8.21
C PHE A 243 16.48 4.09 9.47
N LYS A 244 15.40 3.87 10.24
CA LYS A 244 15.43 3.14 11.50
C LYS A 244 14.27 2.17 11.57
N ASP A 245 14.54 1.03 12.19
CA ASP A 245 13.49 0.17 12.69
C ASP A 245 12.89 0.79 13.95
N HIS A 246 11.57 0.63 14.10
CA HIS A 246 10.82 1.17 15.22
C HIS A 246 10.16 0.04 16.02
N PRO A 247 9.92 0.23 17.33
CA PRO A 247 9.12 -0.70 18.11
C PRO A 247 7.71 -0.90 17.53
N ILE A 248 7.29 -2.17 17.46
CA ILE A 248 5.96 -2.63 17.04
C ILE A 248 5.28 -3.38 18.19
N ALA A 249 5.39 -2.82 19.39
CA ALA A 249 4.86 -3.41 20.61
C ALA A 249 3.38 -3.08 20.80
N THR A 250 2.62 -4.02 21.35
CA THR A 250 1.25 -3.81 21.84
C THR A 250 1.23 -2.78 22.99
N PRO A 251 0.06 -2.17 23.29
CA PRO A 251 -0.08 -1.26 24.43
C PRO A 251 0.39 -1.88 25.76
N ASP A 252 0.12 -3.16 25.98
CA ASP A 252 0.50 -3.88 27.19
C ASP A 252 2.01 -4.10 27.27
N GLU A 253 2.66 -4.49 26.17
CA GLU A 253 4.12 -4.62 26.11
C GLU A 253 4.82 -3.27 26.32
N ARG A 254 4.30 -2.19 25.73
CA ARG A 254 4.82 -0.83 25.96
C ARG A 254 4.70 -0.44 27.43
N THR A 255 3.54 -0.67 28.04
CA THR A 255 3.30 -0.37 29.45
C THR A 255 4.26 -1.17 30.34
N ALA A 256 4.41 -2.48 30.09
CA ALA A 256 5.33 -3.34 30.84
C ALA A 256 6.79 -2.88 30.70
N HIS A 257 7.21 -2.50 29.48
CA HIS A 257 8.53 -1.94 29.22
C HIS A 257 8.74 -0.61 29.96
N GLU A 258 7.80 0.32 29.88
CA GLU A 258 7.89 1.64 30.52
C GLU A 258 7.95 1.52 32.05
N VAL A 259 7.11 0.67 32.64
CA VAL A 259 7.10 0.42 34.09
C VAL A 259 8.46 -0.15 34.53
N ALA A 260 8.98 -1.14 33.82
CA ALA A 260 10.28 -1.73 34.12
C ALA A 260 11.42 -0.71 33.94
N ARG A 261 11.47 0.02 32.81
CA ARG A 261 12.47 1.08 32.58
C ARG A 261 12.43 2.17 33.63
N LYS A 262 11.24 2.62 34.03
CA LYS A 262 11.08 3.66 35.06
C LYS A 262 11.65 3.21 36.41
N ALA A 263 11.55 1.92 36.71
CA ALA A 263 12.13 1.33 37.92
C ALA A 263 13.66 1.12 37.80
N THR A 264 14.16 0.61 36.67
CA THR A 264 15.59 0.25 36.54
C THR A 264 16.49 1.42 36.11
N ALA A 265 16.00 2.35 35.30
CA ALA A 265 16.83 3.41 34.70
C ALA A 265 17.54 4.32 35.72
N PRO A 266 16.94 4.72 36.85
CA PRO A 266 17.65 5.51 37.87
C PRO A 266 18.83 4.73 38.47
N LEU A 267 18.63 3.44 38.78
CA LEU A 267 19.65 2.58 39.38
C LEU A 267 20.77 2.26 38.39
N GLU A 268 20.42 1.95 37.14
CA GLU A 268 21.39 1.76 36.04
C GLU A 268 22.23 3.03 35.80
N LYS A 269 21.59 4.21 35.88
CA LYS A 269 22.29 5.49 35.71
C LYS A 269 23.27 5.74 36.86
N GLU A 270 22.89 5.47 38.10
CA GLU A 270 23.78 5.61 39.26
C GLU A 270 24.95 4.61 39.18
N LEU A 271 24.66 3.35 38.82
CA LEU A 271 25.67 2.32 38.62
C LEU A 271 26.69 2.73 37.55
N LYS A 272 26.21 3.27 36.42
CA LYS A 272 27.07 3.78 35.35
C LYS A 272 27.91 4.97 35.82
N GLN A 273 27.37 5.87 36.65
CA GLN A 273 28.13 7.01 37.18
C GLN A 273 29.28 6.55 38.08
N LEU A 274 29.07 5.52 38.91
CA LEU A 274 30.13 4.92 39.72
C LEU A 274 31.24 4.30 38.84
N ASP A 275 30.84 3.53 37.82
CA ASP A 275 31.78 2.93 36.88
C ASP A 275 32.54 3.98 36.06
N ASP A 276 31.88 5.04 35.60
CA ASP A 276 32.50 6.14 34.87
C ASP A 276 33.47 6.94 35.75
N ALA A 277 33.15 7.13 37.04
CA ALA A 277 34.02 7.80 38.00
C ALA A 277 35.28 6.97 38.32
N ALA A 278 35.15 5.65 38.45
CA ALA A 278 36.28 4.74 38.58
C ALA A 278 37.14 4.72 37.32
N ARG A 279 36.51 4.65 36.14
CA ARG A 279 37.19 4.72 34.84
C ARG A 279 37.97 6.02 34.67
N LYS A 280 37.41 7.14 35.09
CA LYS A 280 38.07 8.45 35.05
C LYS A 280 39.33 8.47 35.93
N ARG A 281 39.24 7.99 37.18
CA ARG A 281 40.40 7.87 38.10
C ARG A 281 41.52 7.02 37.52
N LEU A 282 41.18 5.89 36.91
CA LEU A 282 42.16 5.01 36.27
C LEU A 282 42.86 5.68 35.08
N ARG A 283 42.11 6.42 34.25
CA ARG A 283 42.68 7.18 33.13
C ARG A 283 43.53 8.38 33.55
N GLU A 284 43.21 9.00 34.69
CA GLU A 284 44.06 10.05 35.27
C GLU A 284 45.42 9.50 35.73
N GLN A 285 45.48 8.23 36.16
CA GLN A 285 46.72 7.55 36.54
C GLN A 285 47.49 7.00 35.34
N ASN A 286 46.77 6.49 34.33
CA ASN A 286 47.35 5.97 33.10
C ASN A 286 46.41 6.25 31.90
N PRO A 287 46.71 7.28 31.08
CA PRO A 287 45.84 7.71 29.98
C PRO A 287 45.57 6.63 28.92
N ASP A 288 46.53 5.72 28.72
CA ASP A 288 46.46 4.66 27.70
C ASP A 288 45.83 3.37 28.22
N LEU A 289 45.46 3.32 29.52
CA LEU A 289 44.85 2.15 30.12
C LEU A 289 43.42 1.93 29.56
N GLN A 290 43.16 0.69 29.12
CA GLN A 290 41.80 0.20 28.84
C GLN A 290 41.32 -0.63 30.03
N PRO A 291 40.53 -0.06 30.97
CA PRO A 291 40.21 -0.75 32.22
C PRO A 291 39.28 -1.93 31.99
N THR A 292 39.66 -3.09 32.54
CA THR A 292 38.79 -4.26 32.66
C THR A 292 37.75 -4.05 33.77
N ALA A 293 36.73 -4.92 33.83
CA ALA A 293 35.74 -4.89 34.91
C ALA A 293 36.38 -5.08 36.31
N ALA A 294 37.46 -5.86 36.40
CA ALA A 294 38.21 -6.05 37.64
C ALA A 294 38.96 -4.76 38.04
N ASP A 295 39.56 -4.06 37.07
CA ASP A 295 40.25 -2.79 37.31
C ASP A 295 39.27 -1.72 37.81
N LEU A 296 38.08 -1.63 37.19
CA LEU A 296 37.03 -0.73 37.61
C LEU A 296 36.59 -1.02 39.06
N LYS A 297 36.40 -2.30 39.42
CA LYS A 297 36.06 -2.69 40.79
C LYS A 297 37.17 -2.37 41.80
N GLY A 298 38.43 -2.50 41.39
CA GLY A 298 39.60 -2.16 42.21
C GLY A 298 39.78 -0.65 42.44
N ALA A 299 39.36 0.19 41.49
CA ALA A 299 39.48 1.64 41.53
C ALA A 299 38.36 2.36 42.30
N LEU A 300 37.29 1.65 42.67
CA LEU A 300 36.22 2.16 43.53
C LEU A 300 36.70 2.28 44.98
N THR A 301 36.27 3.34 45.66
CA THR A 301 36.41 3.47 47.12
C THR A 301 35.55 2.42 47.84
N GLU A 302 35.77 2.21 49.14
CA GLU A 302 34.96 1.25 49.90
C GLU A 302 33.47 1.59 49.85
N ASP A 303 33.12 2.85 50.09
CA ASP A 303 31.73 3.33 50.05
C ASP A 303 31.08 3.14 48.66
N GLU A 304 31.84 3.38 47.59
CA GLU A 304 31.35 3.18 46.22
C GLU A 304 31.20 1.70 45.86
N ARG A 305 32.07 0.83 46.38
CA ARG A 305 31.91 -0.63 46.23
C ARG A 305 30.65 -1.10 46.92
N THR A 306 30.42 -0.66 48.16
CA THR A 306 29.20 -0.99 48.91
C THR A 306 27.97 -0.50 48.16
N ARG A 307 27.93 0.77 47.73
CA ARG A 307 26.78 1.32 47.01
C ARG A 307 26.56 0.61 45.67
N ARG A 308 27.62 0.27 44.94
CA ARG A 308 27.54 -0.52 43.71
C ARG A 308 26.90 -1.88 43.95
N ASP A 309 27.33 -2.60 44.99
CA ASP A 309 26.82 -3.94 45.31
C ASP A 309 25.35 -3.88 45.80
N GLU A 310 24.97 -2.81 46.52
CA GLU A 310 23.57 -2.50 46.85
C GLU A 310 22.72 -2.26 45.58
N LEU A 311 23.18 -1.39 44.68
CA LEU A 311 22.49 -1.11 43.41
C LEU A 311 22.32 -2.36 42.55
N ALA A 312 23.35 -3.22 42.51
CA ALA A 312 23.28 -4.50 41.80
C ALA A 312 22.22 -5.43 42.43
N THR A 313 22.16 -5.47 43.76
CA THR A 313 21.14 -6.23 44.51
C THR A 313 19.74 -5.68 44.28
N GLU A 314 19.55 -4.36 44.34
CA GLU A 314 18.28 -3.69 44.03
C GLU A 314 17.82 -4.01 42.61
N LEU A 315 18.69 -3.86 41.61
CA LEU A 315 18.40 -4.21 40.21
C LEU A 315 18.01 -5.68 40.05
N SER A 316 18.67 -6.61 40.75
CA SER A 316 18.34 -8.04 40.70
C SER A 316 16.95 -8.39 41.24
N ARG A 317 16.36 -7.53 42.08
CA ARG A 317 15.02 -7.69 42.65
C ARG A 317 13.93 -7.08 41.77
N LEU A 318 14.30 -6.25 40.81
CA LEU A 318 13.37 -5.64 39.87
C LEU A 318 13.09 -6.57 38.69
N PRO A 319 11.88 -6.49 38.09
CA PRO A 319 11.60 -7.19 36.85
C PRO A 319 12.57 -6.74 35.76
N LYS A 320 13.08 -7.70 34.98
CA LYS A 320 13.87 -7.38 33.78
C LYS A 320 13.02 -6.54 32.83
N VAL A 321 13.65 -5.55 32.21
CA VAL A 321 13.02 -4.74 31.17
C VAL A 321 12.79 -5.64 29.94
N PRO A 322 11.53 -5.90 29.54
CA PRO A 322 11.26 -6.66 28.33
C PRO A 322 11.75 -5.91 27.09
N GLU A 323 12.42 -6.59 26.17
CA GLU A 323 12.76 -6.00 24.87
C GLU A 323 11.50 -5.91 24.01
N LEU A 324 11.31 -4.76 23.36
CA LEU A 324 10.17 -4.57 22.46
C LEU A 324 10.47 -5.18 21.09
N PRO A 325 9.50 -5.86 20.44
CA PRO A 325 9.67 -6.28 19.06
C PRO A 325 9.85 -5.05 18.16
N HIS A 326 10.73 -5.16 17.17
CA HIS A 326 11.01 -4.09 16.20
C HIS A 326 10.57 -4.50 14.80
N GLY A 327 10.26 -3.50 13.97
CA GLY A 327 9.89 -3.65 12.57
C GLY A 327 10.38 -2.48 11.73
N ARG A 328 10.59 -2.73 10.44
CA ARG A 328 10.81 -1.68 9.44
C ARG A 328 9.46 -1.05 9.09
N VAL A 329 9.04 -0.10 9.91
CA VAL A 329 7.73 0.56 9.83
C VAL A 329 7.90 2.07 9.71
N PHE A 330 6.98 2.73 9.02
CA PHE A 330 6.99 4.17 8.89
C PHE A 330 6.55 4.82 10.20
N ARG A 331 7.33 5.79 10.69
CA ARG A 331 6.95 6.65 11.81
C ARG A 331 7.26 8.10 11.47
N ASN A 332 6.40 9.00 11.90
CA ASN A 332 6.65 10.43 11.79
C ASN A 332 7.76 10.85 12.77
N GLY A 333 8.79 11.50 12.25
CA GLY A 333 9.82 12.21 12.98
C GLY A 333 9.55 13.72 13.05
N ALA A 334 10.65 14.48 13.08
CA ALA A 334 10.64 15.93 13.17
C ALA A 334 9.93 16.60 11.98
N GLU A 335 9.34 17.77 12.22
CA GLU A 335 8.79 18.61 11.16
C GLU A 335 9.86 18.96 10.13
N ARG A 336 9.47 18.93 8.85
CA ARG A 336 10.33 19.29 7.73
C ARG A 336 9.56 20.14 6.73
N THR A 337 10.26 21.13 6.18
CA THR A 337 9.79 21.94 5.06
C THR A 337 10.01 21.17 3.77
N SER A 338 8.95 21.06 2.96
CA SER A 338 9.00 20.44 1.65
C SER A 338 9.24 21.51 0.58
N VAL A 339 10.17 21.27 -0.33
CA VAL A 339 10.51 22.20 -1.42
C VAL A 339 10.53 21.46 -2.74
N VAL A 340 10.23 22.18 -3.82
CA VAL A 340 10.45 21.66 -5.18
C VAL A 340 11.95 21.60 -5.46
N ALA A 341 12.51 20.44 -5.80
CA ALA A 341 13.89 20.38 -6.25
C ALA A 341 13.97 20.81 -7.73
N ILE A 342 14.65 21.91 -8.03
CA ILE A 342 14.69 22.46 -9.38
C ILE A 342 15.43 21.49 -10.31
N ARG A 343 14.76 20.99 -11.35
CA ARG A 343 15.29 19.93 -12.22
C ARG A 343 15.63 18.61 -11.51
N GLY A 344 14.98 18.34 -10.37
CA GLY A 344 15.21 17.15 -9.55
C GLY A 344 16.46 17.22 -8.67
N ASP A 345 17.22 18.32 -8.74
CA ASP A 345 18.44 18.54 -7.97
C ASP A 345 18.12 19.05 -6.57
N PHE A 346 18.29 18.19 -5.56
CA PHE A 346 18.00 18.51 -4.16
C PHE A 346 18.90 19.61 -3.59
N LYS A 347 20.06 19.88 -4.20
CA LYS A 347 20.96 20.99 -3.82
C LYS A 347 20.46 22.33 -4.35
N ARG A 348 19.41 22.33 -5.18
CA ARG A 348 18.78 23.52 -5.76
C ARG A 348 17.31 23.61 -5.31
N PRO A 349 17.06 23.98 -4.04
CA PRO A 349 15.71 24.12 -3.54
C PRO A 349 14.99 25.26 -4.26
N GLY A 350 13.77 24.96 -4.68
CA GLY A 350 12.82 25.89 -5.27
C GLY A 350 11.78 26.35 -4.24
N PRO A 351 10.58 26.75 -4.70
CA PRO A 351 9.50 27.17 -3.81
C PRO A 351 9.10 26.07 -2.83
N GLU A 352 8.73 26.49 -1.62
CA GLU A 352 8.11 25.62 -0.62
C GLU A 352 6.76 25.12 -1.10
N VAL A 353 6.43 23.88 -0.73
CA VAL A 353 5.14 23.24 -0.99
C VAL A 353 4.62 22.60 0.28
N GLN A 354 3.30 22.46 0.36
CA GLN A 354 2.62 21.73 1.42
C GLN A 354 2.05 20.43 0.86
N PRO A 355 1.87 19.38 1.67
CA PRO A 355 1.18 18.17 1.26
C PRO A 355 -0.17 18.47 0.61
N ALA A 356 -0.40 17.91 -0.57
CA ALA A 356 -1.66 18.04 -1.28
C ALA A 356 -1.86 16.89 -2.26
N PHE A 357 -3.13 16.56 -2.52
CA PHE A 357 -3.51 15.58 -3.52
C PHE A 357 -3.20 16.10 -4.94
N LEU A 358 -3.03 15.18 -5.89
CA LEU A 358 -2.79 15.54 -7.29
C LEU A 358 -3.99 16.34 -7.84
N ARG A 359 -3.72 17.53 -8.38
CA ARG A 359 -4.76 18.45 -8.86
C ARG A 359 -5.65 17.86 -9.97
N ILE A 360 -5.11 16.97 -10.80
CA ILE A 360 -5.86 16.30 -11.88
C ILE A 360 -6.90 15.32 -11.32
N VAL A 361 -6.54 14.59 -10.26
CA VAL A 361 -7.37 13.56 -9.64
C VAL A 361 -8.35 14.17 -8.62
N ASP A 362 -7.92 15.19 -7.87
CA ASP A 362 -8.77 15.84 -6.86
C ASP A 362 -9.60 16.97 -7.46
N SER A 363 -10.78 16.61 -7.97
CA SER A 363 -11.76 17.56 -8.52
C SER A 363 -12.49 18.39 -7.44
N ARG A 364 -12.44 17.99 -6.16
CA ARG A 364 -13.18 18.65 -5.07
C ARG A 364 -12.56 19.97 -4.60
N ARG A 365 -11.28 20.23 -4.90
CA ARG A 365 -10.62 21.51 -4.59
C ARG A 365 -11.16 22.70 -5.38
N LEU A 366 -11.97 22.47 -6.41
CA LEU A 366 -12.68 23.52 -7.15
C LEU A 366 -14.19 23.27 -7.07
N GLY A 367 -14.70 23.11 -5.84
CA GLY A 367 -16.11 23.32 -5.54
C GLY A 367 -16.49 24.80 -5.68
N SER A 368 -16.52 25.30 -6.92
CA SER A 368 -17.47 26.31 -7.39
C SER A 368 -17.35 26.51 -8.90
N GLN A 369 -17.79 25.50 -9.67
CA GLN A 369 -18.30 25.78 -11.02
C GLN A 369 -19.56 26.69 -10.99
N SER A 370 -20.04 27.07 -9.79
CA SER A 370 -20.97 28.18 -9.56
C SER A 370 -20.33 29.57 -9.57
N ASP A 371 -19.00 29.73 -9.51
CA ASP A 371 -18.37 31.07 -9.45
C ASP A 371 -17.90 31.58 -10.82
N LEU A 372 -18.02 30.78 -11.88
CA LEU A 372 -17.70 31.19 -13.25
C LEU A 372 -18.94 31.45 -14.13
N ASP A 373 -20.14 31.09 -13.66
CA ASP A 373 -21.40 31.29 -14.42
C ASP A 373 -22.53 32.02 -13.65
N SER A 374 -22.29 32.53 -12.42
CA SER A 374 -23.34 33.15 -11.59
C SER A 374 -23.45 34.68 -11.61
N ASP A 375 -23.00 35.35 -12.68
CA ASP A 375 -23.42 36.75 -12.95
C ASP A 375 -24.66 36.86 -13.86
N ARG A 376 -25.46 35.79 -13.94
CA ARG A 376 -26.78 35.82 -14.58
C ARG A 376 -27.85 35.14 -13.75
N GLY A 377 -28.19 35.81 -12.64
CA GLY A 377 -29.59 36.00 -12.26
C GLY A 377 -30.32 34.87 -11.53
N ARG A 378 -30.83 35.26 -10.35
CA ARG A 378 -32.05 34.81 -9.63
C ARG A 378 -31.89 33.74 -8.55
N ASN A 379 -32.13 34.21 -7.33
CA ASN A 379 -32.88 33.59 -6.24
C ASN A 379 -33.78 32.40 -6.66
N ARG A 380 -33.68 31.27 -5.95
CA ARG A 380 -34.75 30.79 -5.03
C ARG A 380 -34.26 29.60 -4.17
N ARG A 381 -34.69 29.63 -2.90
CA ARG A 381 -34.50 28.65 -1.83
C ARG A 381 -35.26 27.34 -2.08
N GLU A 382 -34.70 26.23 -1.60
CA GLU A 382 -35.32 24.98 -1.06
C GLU A 382 -34.26 23.86 -1.24
N LYS A 383 -33.53 23.36 -0.24
CA LYS A 383 -33.86 22.56 0.98
C LYS A 383 -34.16 21.08 0.68
N GLU A 384 -33.11 20.29 0.47
CA GLU A 384 -33.06 18.81 0.59
C GLU A 384 -31.68 18.46 1.19
N GLU A 385 -31.58 18.07 2.46
CA GLU A 385 -31.82 16.75 3.07
C GLU A 385 -30.51 15.95 3.20
N LYS A 386 -30.25 15.53 4.44
CA LYS A 386 -28.94 15.13 4.99
C LYS A 386 -28.58 13.70 4.57
N VAL A 387 -27.41 13.54 3.95
CA VAL A 387 -26.60 12.31 4.06
C VAL A 387 -25.17 12.75 4.38
N GLY A 388 -24.70 12.39 5.57
CA GLY A 388 -23.41 12.82 6.11
C GLY A 388 -22.24 12.10 5.43
N LEU A 389 -21.48 12.85 4.66
CA LEU A 389 -20.05 12.62 4.40
C LEU A 389 -19.36 13.97 4.60
N GLU A 390 -19.18 14.34 5.88
CA GLU A 390 -18.34 15.47 6.25
C GLU A 390 -16.87 15.12 5.93
N ALA A 391 -16.45 15.36 4.69
CA ALA A 391 -15.06 15.65 4.41
C ALA A 391 -14.82 17.12 4.80
N GLN A 392 -14.74 17.39 6.10
CA GLN A 392 -14.23 18.68 6.56
C GLN A 392 -12.77 18.79 6.10
N PRO A 393 -12.35 19.88 5.44
CA PRO A 393 -10.94 20.23 5.44
C PRO A 393 -10.60 20.58 6.89
N THR A 394 -9.96 19.65 7.59
CA THR A 394 -9.35 19.95 8.89
C THR A 394 -8.46 21.17 8.69
N THR A 395 -8.71 22.23 9.46
CA THR A 395 -7.87 23.42 9.50
C THR A 395 -6.45 23.02 9.95
N GLY A 396 -5.58 22.64 9.01
CA GLY A 396 -4.27 22.06 9.26
C GLY A 396 -3.60 21.54 7.99
N ARG A 397 -2.28 21.30 8.07
CA ARG A 397 -1.47 20.66 7.00
C ARG A 397 -1.98 19.22 6.78
N PRO A 398 -2.36 18.81 5.55
CA PRO A 398 -2.81 17.44 5.30
C PRO A 398 -1.78 16.38 5.72
N THR A 399 -2.25 15.27 6.29
CA THR A 399 -1.47 14.17 6.87
C THR A 399 -1.47 12.93 5.97
N ARG A 400 -0.65 11.90 6.27
CA ARG A 400 -0.74 10.62 5.54
C ARG A 400 -2.09 9.95 5.77
N SER A 401 -2.70 10.13 6.93
CA SER A 401 -4.08 9.72 7.19
C SER A 401 -5.07 10.34 6.21
N ASP A 402 -4.90 11.60 5.82
CA ASP A 402 -5.75 12.26 4.83
C ASP A 402 -5.49 11.74 3.41
N LEU A 403 -4.22 11.45 3.07
CA LEU A 403 -3.86 10.78 1.82
C LEU A 403 -4.48 9.37 1.74
N ALA A 404 -4.38 8.58 2.81
CA ALA A 404 -4.95 7.25 2.91
C ALA A 404 -6.47 7.26 2.72
N ARG A 405 -7.18 8.18 3.39
CA ARG A 405 -8.63 8.37 3.22
C ARG A 405 -8.96 8.85 1.81
N TRP A 406 -8.16 9.75 1.24
CA TRP A 406 -8.37 10.24 -0.14
C TRP A 406 -8.26 9.10 -1.16
N LEU A 407 -7.21 8.28 -1.08
CA LEU A 407 -7.00 7.12 -1.96
C LEU A 407 -8.13 6.10 -1.91
N THR A 408 -8.84 6.01 -0.78
CA THR A 408 -9.83 4.96 -0.50
C THR A 408 -11.28 5.45 -0.50
N ARG A 409 -11.52 6.65 -1.02
CA ARG A 409 -12.88 7.12 -1.23
C ARG A 409 -13.64 6.21 -2.22
N PRO A 410 -14.92 5.90 -1.97
CA PRO A 410 -15.71 5.07 -2.90
C PRO A 410 -15.84 5.66 -4.32
N ASP A 411 -15.78 6.98 -4.44
CA ASP A 411 -15.87 7.73 -5.69
C ASP A 411 -14.50 8.01 -6.35
N HIS A 412 -13.41 7.47 -5.77
CA HIS A 412 -12.05 7.71 -6.24
C HIS A 412 -11.86 7.16 -7.66
N PRO A 413 -11.38 7.97 -8.62
CA PRO A 413 -11.43 7.60 -10.02
C PRO A 413 -10.39 6.52 -10.41
N LEU A 414 -9.27 6.39 -9.69
CA LEU A 414 -8.17 5.52 -10.12
C LEU A 414 -8.04 4.24 -9.29
N VAL A 415 -7.85 4.34 -7.97
CA VAL A 415 -7.51 3.22 -7.08
C VAL A 415 -8.34 1.94 -7.30
N PRO A 416 -9.70 1.97 -7.32
CA PRO A 416 -10.47 0.75 -7.55
C PRO A 416 -10.34 0.21 -8.98
N ARG A 417 -10.22 1.09 -10.00
CA ARG A 417 -10.02 0.69 -11.40
C ARG A 417 -8.66 0.04 -11.62
N VAL A 418 -7.61 0.62 -11.05
CA VAL A 418 -6.25 0.07 -11.12
C VAL A 418 -6.21 -1.33 -10.52
N MET A 419 -6.81 -1.51 -9.33
CA MET A 419 -6.85 -2.81 -8.68
C MET A 419 -7.69 -3.83 -9.46
N ALA A 420 -8.91 -3.47 -9.87
CA ALA A 420 -9.77 -4.35 -10.67
C ALA A 420 -9.10 -4.79 -11.98
N ASN A 421 -8.40 -3.87 -12.66
CA ASN A 421 -7.66 -4.16 -13.88
C ASN A 421 -6.51 -5.14 -13.66
N ARG A 422 -5.78 -5.01 -12.54
CA ARG A 422 -4.71 -5.95 -12.18
C ARG A 422 -5.24 -7.34 -11.86
N LEU A 423 -6.33 -7.44 -11.08
CA LEU A 423 -6.96 -8.73 -10.82
C LEU A 423 -7.38 -9.39 -12.13
N TRP A 424 -8.02 -8.65 -13.03
CA TRP A 424 -8.36 -9.14 -14.36
C TRP A 424 -7.13 -9.61 -15.13
N GLN A 425 -6.07 -8.79 -15.19
CA GLN A 425 -4.82 -9.13 -15.87
C GLN A 425 -4.21 -10.44 -15.34
N PHE A 426 -4.20 -10.64 -14.02
CA PHE A 426 -3.60 -11.84 -13.44
C PHE A 426 -4.39 -13.13 -13.73
N HIS A 427 -5.69 -13.03 -14.03
CA HIS A 427 -6.52 -14.16 -14.47
C HIS A 427 -6.50 -14.40 -15.98
N PHE A 428 -6.49 -13.33 -16.79
CA PHE A 428 -6.63 -13.43 -18.24
C PHE A 428 -5.31 -13.26 -19.02
N GLY A 429 -4.23 -12.85 -18.36
CA GLY A 429 -2.91 -12.54 -18.92
C GLY A 429 -2.77 -11.11 -19.44
N GLU A 430 -3.88 -10.42 -19.69
CA GLU A 430 -3.93 -9.04 -20.19
C GLU A 430 -5.06 -8.28 -19.47
N GLY A 431 -4.80 -7.04 -19.06
CA GLY A 431 -5.79 -6.19 -18.41
C GLY A 431 -6.83 -5.65 -19.40
N LEU A 432 -8.01 -5.26 -18.90
CA LEU A 432 -9.00 -4.52 -19.69
C LEU A 432 -8.39 -3.21 -20.22
N CYS A 433 -7.63 -2.53 -19.38
CA CYS A 433 -6.61 -1.56 -19.77
C CYS A 433 -5.25 -2.29 -19.84
N ARG A 434 -4.63 -2.28 -21.03
CA ARG A 434 -3.38 -3.00 -21.31
C ARG A 434 -2.17 -2.43 -20.59
N SER A 435 -2.24 -1.18 -20.14
CA SER A 435 -1.21 -0.51 -19.34
C SER A 435 -1.58 -0.52 -17.84
N PRO A 436 -1.29 -1.60 -17.09
CA PRO A 436 -1.80 -1.79 -15.72
C PRO A 436 -1.27 -0.79 -14.68
N SER A 437 -0.23 -0.02 -15.02
CA SER A 437 0.35 1.03 -14.17
C SER A 437 0.42 2.38 -14.88
N ASP A 438 -0.31 2.55 -15.99
CA ASP A 438 -0.47 3.85 -16.66
C ASP A 438 -1.91 4.03 -17.15
N PHE A 439 -2.69 4.76 -16.36
CA PHE A 439 -4.06 5.19 -16.61
C PHE A 439 -4.09 6.66 -17.02
N GLY A 440 -2.93 7.29 -17.24
CA GLY A 440 -2.82 8.65 -17.75
C GLY A 440 -3.11 8.72 -19.25
N PHE A 441 -2.79 9.86 -19.85
CA PHE A 441 -2.93 10.11 -21.29
C PHE A 441 -1.98 9.26 -22.13
N GLY A 442 -0.88 8.77 -21.54
CA GLY A 442 0.04 7.83 -22.18
C GLY A 442 -0.45 6.37 -22.16
N GLY A 443 -1.44 6.06 -21.31
CA GLY A 443 -2.01 4.73 -21.15
C GLY A 443 -2.98 4.33 -22.26
N SER A 444 -3.25 3.02 -22.36
CA SER A 444 -4.30 2.51 -23.25
C SER A 444 -5.69 2.77 -22.67
N GLU A 445 -6.66 3.06 -23.53
CA GLU A 445 -8.07 3.01 -23.12
C GLU A 445 -8.51 1.57 -22.83
N PRO A 446 -9.45 1.36 -21.89
CA PRO A 446 -9.97 0.03 -21.60
C PRO A 446 -10.80 -0.50 -22.78
N THR A 447 -10.64 -1.79 -23.09
CA THR A 447 -11.46 -2.47 -24.10
C THR A 447 -12.93 -2.55 -23.70
N HIS A 448 -13.19 -2.68 -22.40
CA HIS A 448 -14.52 -2.77 -21.80
C HIS A 448 -14.66 -1.77 -20.64
N PRO A 449 -14.86 -0.46 -20.91
CA PRO A 449 -14.89 0.58 -19.88
C PRO A 449 -15.99 0.34 -18.83
N GLU A 450 -17.18 -0.06 -19.25
CA GLU A 450 -18.29 -0.32 -18.33
C GLU A 450 -18.04 -1.53 -17.43
N LEU A 451 -17.42 -2.59 -17.96
CA LEU A 451 -17.03 -3.75 -17.16
C LEU A 451 -15.95 -3.37 -16.14
N LEU A 452 -14.95 -2.59 -16.55
CA LEU A 452 -13.91 -2.11 -15.65
C LEU A 452 -14.50 -1.27 -14.50
N ASP A 453 -15.39 -0.34 -14.82
CA ASP A 453 -16.06 0.51 -13.83
C ASP A 453 -16.98 -0.30 -12.91
N TRP A 454 -17.66 -1.31 -13.46
CA TRP A 454 -18.47 -2.23 -12.66
C TRP A 454 -17.61 -3.03 -11.67
N LEU A 455 -16.54 -3.69 -12.12
CA LEU A 455 -15.60 -4.43 -11.25
C LEU A 455 -14.96 -3.52 -10.20
N ALA A 456 -14.56 -2.31 -10.60
CA ALA A 456 -14.02 -1.30 -9.70
C ALA A 456 -15.05 -0.89 -8.63
N SER A 457 -16.33 -0.78 -9.00
CA SER A 457 -17.39 -0.44 -8.06
C SER A 457 -17.71 -1.55 -7.05
N GLU A 458 -17.49 -2.82 -7.41
CA GLU A 458 -17.61 -3.95 -6.48
C GLU A 458 -16.57 -3.83 -5.35
N LEU A 459 -15.33 -3.42 -5.68
CA LEU A 459 -14.29 -3.16 -4.67
C LEU A 459 -14.60 -1.94 -3.81
N ALA A 460 -15.13 -0.88 -4.41
CA ALA A 460 -15.35 0.38 -3.72
C ALA A 460 -16.57 0.37 -2.77
N ASN A 461 -17.62 -0.40 -3.09
CA ASN A 461 -18.92 -0.31 -2.39
C ASN A 461 -19.34 -1.60 -1.69
N ASP A 462 -19.01 -2.78 -2.21
CA ASP A 462 -19.52 -4.07 -1.73
C ASP A 462 -18.54 -4.74 -0.77
N GLY A 463 -18.12 -3.99 0.26
CA GLY A 463 -17.29 -4.46 1.38
C GLY A 463 -15.80 -4.65 1.08
N GLY A 464 -15.34 -4.38 -0.15
CA GLY A 464 -13.92 -4.40 -0.51
C GLY A 464 -13.26 -5.77 -0.50
N SER A 465 -14.04 -6.85 -0.58
CA SER A 465 -13.55 -8.24 -0.58
C SER A 465 -12.85 -8.58 -1.91
N LEU A 466 -11.55 -8.85 -1.84
CA LEU A 466 -10.78 -9.32 -3.00
C LEU A 466 -11.19 -10.76 -3.34
N LYS A 467 -11.43 -11.61 -2.32
CA LYS A 467 -11.87 -13.00 -2.56
C LYS A 467 -13.21 -13.06 -3.28
N ARG A 468 -14.15 -12.19 -2.95
CA ARG A 468 -15.44 -12.09 -3.65
C ARG A 468 -15.24 -11.70 -5.12
N LEU A 469 -14.37 -10.73 -5.41
CA LEU A 469 -14.10 -10.33 -6.79
C LEU A 469 -13.39 -11.45 -7.58
N HIS A 470 -12.43 -12.15 -6.96
CA HIS A 470 -11.84 -13.36 -7.52
C HIS A 470 -12.89 -14.41 -7.84
N ARG A 471 -13.77 -14.72 -6.88
CA ARG A 471 -14.87 -15.65 -7.06
C ARG A 471 -15.74 -15.25 -8.27
N LEU A 472 -16.13 -13.97 -8.38
CA LEU A 472 -16.91 -13.46 -9.51
C LEU A 472 -16.20 -13.68 -10.85
N ILE A 473 -14.89 -13.41 -10.91
CA ILE A 473 -14.10 -13.60 -12.13
C ILE A 473 -14.01 -15.09 -12.49
N VAL A 474 -13.56 -15.95 -11.57
CA VAL A 474 -13.29 -17.36 -11.90
C VAL A 474 -14.57 -18.17 -12.12
N THR A 475 -15.70 -17.73 -11.58
CA THR A 475 -17.02 -18.34 -11.84
C THR A 475 -17.73 -17.78 -13.08
N SER A 476 -17.14 -16.79 -13.78
CA SER A 476 -17.70 -16.30 -15.05
C SER A 476 -17.56 -17.34 -16.17
N ALA A 477 -18.52 -17.39 -17.08
CA ALA A 477 -18.41 -18.20 -18.29
C ALA A 477 -17.19 -17.78 -19.11
N ALA A 478 -16.86 -16.49 -19.15
CA ALA A 478 -15.65 -15.96 -19.79
C ALA A 478 -14.37 -16.63 -19.29
N TYR A 479 -14.20 -16.76 -17.97
CA TYR A 479 -13.06 -17.46 -17.40
C TYR A 479 -13.12 -18.97 -17.65
N GLN A 480 -14.31 -19.57 -17.66
CA GLN A 480 -14.48 -21.02 -17.85
C GLN A 480 -14.36 -21.49 -19.31
N ARG A 481 -14.25 -20.58 -20.29
CA ARG A 481 -14.10 -20.92 -21.71
C ARG A 481 -12.81 -21.67 -22.03
N ALA A 482 -12.88 -22.50 -23.06
CA ALA A 482 -11.73 -23.15 -23.67
C ALA A 482 -10.80 -22.10 -24.30
N ALA A 483 -9.49 -22.32 -24.18
CA ALA A 483 -8.49 -21.53 -24.90
C ALA A 483 -8.05 -22.30 -26.14
N ARG A 484 -8.16 -21.71 -27.34
CA ARG A 484 -7.47 -22.22 -28.53
C ARG A 484 -6.08 -21.61 -28.62
N PRO A 485 -4.99 -22.38 -28.52
CA PRO A 485 -3.66 -21.86 -28.79
C PRO A 485 -3.55 -21.56 -30.30
N GLY A 486 -3.23 -20.32 -30.67
CA GLY A 486 -2.79 -19.97 -32.03
C GLY A 486 -3.86 -19.40 -32.97
N SER A 487 -4.04 -18.09 -32.93
CA SER A 487 -4.10 -17.16 -34.08
C SER A 487 -4.29 -15.75 -33.50
N ASP A 488 -3.78 -14.72 -34.16
CA ASP A 488 -3.86 -13.30 -33.77
C ASP A 488 -5.29 -12.77 -33.45
N ALA A 489 -6.32 -13.60 -33.56
CA ALA A 489 -7.70 -13.32 -33.16
C ALA A 489 -7.96 -13.40 -31.65
N ALA A 490 -7.04 -13.97 -30.85
CA ALA A 490 -7.20 -14.08 -29.39
C ALA A 490 -7.30 -12.71 -28.68
N ALA A 491 -6.76 -11.65 -29.30
CA ALA A 491 -6.83 -10.29 -28.79
C ALA A 491 -8.19 -9.58 -29.01
N ARG A 492 -9.15 -10.22 -29.71
CA ARG A 492 -10.47 -9.62 -30.03
C ARG A 492 -11.66 -10.36 -29.43
N THR A 493 -11.42 -11.49 -28.76
CA THR A 493 -12.48 -12.36 -28.21
C THR A 493 -12.35 -12.61 -26.71
N ARG A 494 -11.41 -11.94 -26.03
CA ARG A 494 -11.22 -11.97 -24.58
C ARG A 494 -11.48 -10.60 -23.96
#